data_AF-A0A520IAP8-F1
#
_entry.id   AF-A0A520IAP8-F1
#
_cell.length_a   1.000
_cell.length_b   1.000
_cell.length_c   1.000
_cell.angle_alpha   90.00
_cell.angle_beta   90.00
_cell.angle_gamma   90.00
#
_symmetry.space_group_name_H-M   'P 1'
#
loop_
_entity.id
_entity.type
_entity.pdbx_description
1 polymer ?
#
loop_
_entity_poly.entity_id
_entity_poly.type
_entity_poly.pdbx_seq_one_letter_code
_entity_poly.pdbx_strand_id
1 'polypeptide(L)'
;GNMRAEYAADLTNRYAQFAKASGKTKMLKIASGPSDANYEWTDTMMRLSGKNIDGLALHYYTRPHDKKWEDKGPALGFSENDWAATMAHTLQMDEFVTKHSAIMDKYDPAKKTWLVVDEWGTWYDPAPGSNPGFLVQQNSVRDAVVAGINLNIFAHHADRVKMAAIAQMVNVLQAMLLTDGARMVKTPTYWVFDLYKPWMDATVLPIDVKTPWYHKDEFALPAIHASAVRDTAGQVHVALVNLDPNRAVPVSVALTGLTATGVSGRVVTGTTMDAHNSFEQPDAVKPVAFTAAQVAGGTLSATVPAMSVVVLDLR
;
A
#
# COMPACT_ATOMS: atom_id res chain seq x y z
N GLY A 1 -15.02 10.16 -14.47
CA GLY A 1 -15.78 10.93 -15.49
C GLY A 1 -16.19 10.01 -16.62
N ASN A 2 -17.06 10.44 -17.54
CA ASN A 2 -17.61 9.57 -18.61
C ASN A 2 -16.91 9.77 -19.97
N MET A 3 -15.61 10.08 -19.96
CA MET A 3 -14.84 10.33 -21.18
C MET A 3 -14.24 9.03 -21.72
N ARG A 4 -14.14 8.90 -23.05
CA ARG A 4 -13.27 7.90 -23.68
C ARG A 4 -11.81 8.32 -23.54
N ALA A 5 -10.89 7.35 -23.52
CA ALA A 5 -9.46 7.61 -23.34
C ALA A 5 -8.88 8.53 -24.42
N GLU A 6 -9.31 8.41 -25.70
CA GLU A 6 -8.79 9.28 -26.77
C GLU A 6 -9.18 10.75 -26.56
N TYR A 7 -10.44 10.98 -26.16
CA TYR A 7 -10.91 12.33 -25.87
C TYR A 7 -10.23 12.90 -24.62
N ALA A 8 -10.01 12.07 -23.59
CA ALA A 8 -9.25 12.46 -22.41
C ALA A 8 -7.79 12.82 -22.76
N ALA A 9 -7.16 12.09 -23.69
CA ALA A 9 -5.81 12.39 -24.18
C ALA A 9 -5.75 13.73 -24.94
N ASP A 10 -6.72 14.02 -25.81
CA ASP A 10 -6.83 15.30 -26.53
C ASP A 10 -6.93 16.47 -25.55
N LEU A 11 -7.80 16.34 -24.54
CA LEU A 11 -7.95 17.35 -23.49
C LEU A 11 -6.68 17.47 -22.64
N THR A 12 -6.06 16.35 -22.26
CA THR A 12 -4.80 16.35 -21.50
C THR A 12 -3.72 17.12 -22.25
N ASN A 13 -3.52 16.83 -23.54
CA ASN A 13 -2.55 17.53 -24.38
C ASN A 13 -2.86 19.03 -24.49
N ARG A 14 -4.13 19.38 -24.68
CA ARG A 14 -4.57 20.78 -24.75
C ARG A 14 -4.28 21.53 -23.45
N TYR A 15 -4.71 21.01 -22.31
CA TYR A 15 -4.61 21.71 -21.02
C TYR A 15 -3.17 21.70 -20.49
N ALA A 16 -2.40 20.63 -20.71
CA ALA A 16 -0.99 20.55 -20.35
C ALA A 16 -0.16 21.67 -20.98
N GLN A 17 -0.51 22.14 -22.19
CA GLN A 17 0.21 23.23 -22.86
C GLN A 17 0.14 24.57 -22.12
N PHE A 18 -0.95 24.80 -21.39
CA PHE A 18 -1.19 26.04 -20.63
C PHE A 18 -0.73 25.94 -19.17
N ALA A 19 -0.50 24.72 -18.67
CA ALA A 19 0.09 24.48 -17.36
C ALA A 19 1.60 24.78 -17.38
N LYS A 20 1.96 26.03 -17.08
CA LYS A 20 3.35 26.53 -17.04
C LYS A 20 3.74 26.89 -15.61
N ALA A 21 4.94 26.49 -15.20
CA ALA A 21 5.54 26.95 -13.96
C ALA A 21 6.02 28.41 -14.11
N SER A 22 5.98 29.17 -13.02
CA SER A 22 6.60 30.50 -12.96
C SER A 22 8.05 30.39 -12.48
N GLY A 23 8.95 31.15 -13.10
CA GLY A 23 10.36 31.18 -12.70
C GLY A 23 11.15 29.93 -13.09
N LYS A 24 12.00 29.43 -12.17
CA LYS A 24 12.93 28.32 -12.42
C LYS A 24 12.40 26.95 -11.98
N THR A 25 11.18 26.85 -11.47
CA THR A 25 10.61 25.59 -11.01
C THR A 25 10.07 24.77 -12.18
N LYS A 26 10.15 23.44 -12.11
CA LYS A 26 9.46 22.54 -13.05
C LYS A 26 8.11 22.17 -12.45
N MET A 27 7.03 22.31 -13.22
CA MET A 27 5.73 21.76 -12.87
C MET A 27 5.63 20.37 -13.48
N LEU A 28 5.51 19.34 -12.64
CA LEU A 28 5.22 17.98 -13.10
C LEU A 28 3.75 17.90 -13.51
N LYS A 29 3.48 17.29 -14.66
CA LYS A 29 2.14 17.13 -15.22
C LYS A 29 1.71 15.68 -15.11
N ILE A 30 0.75 15.41 -14.24
CA ILE A 30 0.20 14.06 -14.05
C ILE A 30 -1.12 13.97 -14.81
N ALA A 31 -1.23 13.02 -15.73
CA ALA A 31 -2.47 12.77 -16.45
C ALA A 31 -3.39 11.83 -15.67
N SER A 32 -4.70 12.03 -15.82
CA SER A 32 -5.70 11.07 -15.35
C SER A 32 -5.47 9.72 -16.04
N GLY A 33 -5.43 8.67 -15.24
CA GLY A 33 -5.06 7.33 -15.66
C GLY A 33 -6.17 6.30 -15.51
N PRO A 34 -5.85 5.01 -15.67
CA PRO A 34 -6.81 3.92 -15.57
C PRO A 34 -7.38 3.77 -14.15
N SER A 35 -8.59 3.19 -14.11
CA SER A 35 -9.11 2.47 -12.94
C SER A 35 -8.85 0.99 -13.13
N ASP A 36 -8.37 0.31 -12.08
CA ASP A 36 -8.24 -1.15 -12.03
C ASP A 36 -7.48 -1.71 -13.25
N ALA A 37 -8.06 -2.72 -13.93
CA ALA A 37 -7.52 -3.39 -15.10
C ALA A 37 -7.83 -2.70 -16.44
N ASN A 38 -8.19 -1.40 -16.47
CA ASN A 38 -8.47 -0.68 -17.72
C ASN A 38 -7.17 -0.39 -18.52
N TYR A 39 -6.56 -1.44 -19.05
CA TYR A 39 -5.30 -1.41 -19.80
C TYR A 39 -5.37 -0.61 -21.10
N GLU A 40 -6.55 -0.55 -21.72
CA GLU A 40 -6.79 0.24 -22.94
C GLU A 40 -6.65 1.74 -22.69
N TRP A 41 -7.05 2.21 -21.49
CA TRP A 41 -6.82 3.59 -21.08
C TRP A 41 -5.33 3.91 -21.03
N THR A 42 -4.53 3.04 -20.40
CA THR A 42 -3.07 3.20 -20.30
C THR A 42 -2.42 3.22 -21.67
N ASP A 43 -2.77 2.26 -22.54
CA ASP A 43 -2.23 2.21 -23.91
C ASP A 43 -2.53 3.50 -24.68
N THR A 44 -3.79 3.96 -24.62
CA THR A 44 -4.23 5.16 -25.31
C THR A 44 -3.54 6.42 -24.79
N MET A 45 -3.50 6.61 -23.46
CA MET A 45 -2.87 7.78 -22.85
C MET A 45 -1.37 7.81 -23.11
N MET A 46 -0.68 6.67 -23.02
CA MET A 46 0.76 6.62 -23.31
C MET A 46 1.07 6.88 -24.78
N ARG A 47 0.28 6.30 -25.70
CA ARG A 47 0.42 6.51 -27.14
C ARG A 47 0.19 7.96 -27.57
N LEU A 48 -0.83 8.62 -27.03
CA LEU A 48 -1.28 9.94 -27.47
C LEU A 48 -0.72 11.10 -26.63
N SER A 49 -0.44 10.88 -25.36
CA SER A 49 -0.05 11.93 -24.40
C SER A 49 1.27 11.66 -23.68
N GLY A 50 1.86 10.47 -23.77
CA GLY A 50 3.04 10.08 -22.99
C GLY A 50 4.23 11.06 -23.10
N LYS A 51 4.42 11.71 -24.25
CA LYS A 51 5.49 12.70 -24.45
C LYS A 51 5.22 14.07 -23.79
N ASN A 52 4.00 14.33 -23.37
CA ASN A 52 3.53 15.62 -22.87
C ASN A 52 3.27 15.63 -21.36
N ILE A 53 3.48 14.50 -20.70
CA ILE A 53 3.15 14.26 -19.29
C ILE A 53 4.38 13.71 -18.55
N ASP A 54 4.51 14.04 -17.28
CA ASP A 54 5.57 13.53 -16.41
C ASP A 54 5.11 12.29 -15.63
N GLY A 55 3.80 12.06 -15.49
CA GLY A 55 3.26 10.86 -14.90
C GLY A 55 1.85 10.53 -15.37
N LEU A 56 1.46 9.27 -15.18
CA LEU A 56 0.14 8.74 -15.44
C LEU A 56 -0.41 8.17 -14.12
N ALA A 57 -1.58 8.65 -13.70
CA ALA A 57 -2.26 8.17 -12.51
C ALA A 57 -2.65 6.69 -12.61
N LEU A 58 -2.99 6.03 -11.50
CA LEU A 58 -3.60 4.71 -11.42
C LEU A 58 -4.43 4.67 -10.14
N HIS A 59 -5.71 4.32 -10.29
CA HIS A 59 -6.64 4.22 -9.18
C HIS A 59 -7.01 2.75 -8.95
N TYR A 60 -6.82 2.27 -7.72
CA TYR A 60 -7.28 0.93 -7.33
C TYR A 60 -7.67 0.85 -5.85
N TYR A 61 -8.93 0.51 -5.59
CA TYR A 61 -9.49 0.38 -4.26
C TYR A 61 -9.68 -1.09 -3.86
N THR A 62 -9.26 -1.42 -2.64
CA THR A 62 -9.50 -2.73 -2.03
C THR A 62 -10.88 -2.75 -1.38
N ARG A 63 -11.78 -3.61 -1.88
CA ARG A 63 -13.12 -3.83 -1.33
C ARG A 63 -13.27 -5.32 -1.00
N PRO A 64 -13.64 -5.71 0.23
CA PRO A 64 -13.88 -7.13 0.55
C PRO A 64 -14.92 -7.77 -0.39
N HIS A 65 -16.01 -7.05 -0.65
CA HIS A 65 -17.04 -7.46 -1.61
C HIS A 65 -16.94 -6.59 -2.87
N ASP A 66 -16.77 -7.22 -4.03
CA ASP A 66 -16.52 -6.54 -5.31
C ASP A 66 -17.68 -6.68 -6.31
N LYS A 67 -18.59 -7.64 -6.08
CA LYS A 67 -19.71 -7.99 -6.97
C LYS A 67 -20.78 -6.91 -7.10
N LYS A 68 -21.07 -6.19 -6.01
CA LYS A 68 -22.08 -5.12 -5.97
C LYS A 68 -21.45 -3.88 -5.37
N TRP A 69 -21.72 -2.72 -5.94
CA TRP A 69 -21.11 -1.47 -5.45
C TRP A 69 -21.71 -1.05 -4.10
N GLU A 70 -22.97 -1.36 -3.88
CA GLU A 70 -23.76 -0.99 -2.70
C GLU A 70 -23.44 -1.83 -1.46
N ASP A 71 -22.72 -2.93 -1.64
CA ASP A 71 -22.33 -3.88 -0.60
C ASP A 71 -20.83 -4.13 -0.74
N LYS A 72 -20.02 -3.36 0.01
CA LYS A 72 -18.56 -3.49 0.01
C LYS A 72 -18.06 -4.34 1.16
N GLY A 73 -18.90 -4.57 2.16
CA GLY A 73 -18.55 -5.22 3.42
C GLY A 73 -18.18 -4.22 4.51
N PRO A 74 -18.31 -4.61 5.79
CA PRO A 74 -18.13 -3.69 6.91
C PRO A 74 -16.64 -3.48 7.28
N ALA A 75 -16.35 -2.32 7.87
CA ALA A 75 -15.03 -2.00 8.38
C ALA A 75 -14.64 -2.78 9.66
N LEU A 76 -15.63 -3.23 10.45
CA LEU A 76 -15.47 -3.98 11.70
C LEU A 76 -16.44 -5.18 11.74
N GLY A 77 -16.22 -6.15 12.63
CA GLY A 77 -17.13 -7.29 12.82
C GLY A 77 -17.29 -8.18 11.58
N PHE A 78 -16.29 -8.15 10.69
CA PHE A 78 -16.26 -8.92 9.46
C PHE A 78 -15.80 -10.36 9.69
N SER A 79 -16.05 -11.24 8.71
CA SER A 79 -15.65 -12.64 8.77
C SER A 79 -14.18 -12.85 8.39
N GLU A 80 -13.62 -14.01 8.72
CA GLU A 80 -12.29 -14.40 8.20
C GLU A 80 -12.29 -14.54 6.67
N ASN A 81 -13.43 -14.86 6.05
CA ASN A 81 -13.54 -14.86 4.59
C ASN A 81 -13.39 -13.43 4.04
N ASP A 82 -13.98 -12.43 4.68
CA ASP A 82 -13.82 -11.03 4.28
C ASP A 82 -12.40 -10.54 4.51
N TRP A 83 -11.71 -11.03 5.56
CA TRP A 83 -10.28 -10.81 5.73
C TRP A 83 -9.49 -11.37 4.54
N ALA A 84 -9.70 -12.65 4.20
CA ALA A 84 -9.03 -13.30 3.09
C ALA A 84 -9.31 -12.61 1.74
N ALA A 85 -10.56 -12.25 1.46
CA ALA A 85 -10.95 -11.49 0.27
C ALA A 85 -10.27 -10.12 0.22
N THR A 86 -10.22 -9.39 1.35
CA THR A 86 -9.51 -8.10 1.43
C THR A 86 -8.03 -8.26 1.10
N MET A 87 -7.37 -9.28 1.65
CA MET A 87 -5.97 -9.60 1.38
C MET A 87 -5.73 -10.01 -0.08
N ALA A 88 -6.63 -10.82 -0.66
CA ALA A 88 -6.56 -11.24 -2.04
C ALA A 88 -6.70 -10.06 -3.01
N HIS A 89 -7.69 -9.20 -2.77
CA HIS A 89 -7.92 -8.01 -3.60
C HIS A 89 -6.75 -7.03 -3.46
N THR A 90 -6.28 -6.70 -2.26
CA THR A 90 -5.13 -5.77 -2.16
C THR A 90 -3.86 -6.27 -2.87
N LEU A 91 -3.65 -7.59 -2.97
CA LEU A 91 -2.52 -8.16 -3.72
C LEU A 91 -2.65 -7.97 -5.24
N GLN A 92 -3.86 -7.74 -5.78
CA GLN A 92 -4.08 -7.42 -7.19
C GLN A 92 -3.38 -6.11 -7.61
N MET A 93 -3.04 -5.23 -6.67
CA MET A 93 -2.24 -4.03 -6.95
C MET A 93 -0.93 -4.39 -7.66
N ASP A 94 -0.28 -5.49 -7.28
CA ASP A 94 0.98 -5.94 -7.90
C ASP A 94 0.78 -6.30 -9.37
N GLU A 95 -0.30 -7.03 -9.68
CA GLU A 95 -0.69 -7.36 -11.05
C GLU A 95 -0.97 -6.09 -11.87
N PHE A 96 -1.71 -5.15 -11.31
CA PHE A 96 -2.10 -3.91 -11.99
C PHE A 96 -0.89 -3.03 -12.28
N VAL A 97 -0.04 -2.80 -11.28
CA VAL A 97 1.22 -2.06 -11.45
C VAL A 97 2.10 -2.75 -12.49
N THR A 98 2.26 -4.07 -12.43
CA THR A 98 3.05 -4.84 -13.40
C THR A 98 2.53 -4.66 -14.83
N LYS A 99 1.23 -4.90 -15.05
CA LYS A 99 0.64 -4.88 -16.39
C LYS A 99 0.55 -3.47 -16.98
N HIS A 100 0.19 -2.46 -16.18
CA HIS A 100 0.21 -1.07 -16.64
C HIS A 100 1.62 -0.60 -16.96
N SER A 101 2.61 -0.93 -16.11
CA SER A 101 4.02 -0.60 -16.36
C SER A 101 4.53 -1.24 -17.65
N ALA A 102 4.17 -2.50 -17.91
CA ALA A 102 4.53 -3.19 -19.16
C ALA A 102 3.95 -2.51 -20.40
N ILE A 103 2.75 -1.92 -20.31
CA ILE A 103 2.17 -1.12 -21.39
C ILE A 103 2.91 0.21 -21.55
N MET A 104 3.23 0.88 -20.44
CA MET A 104 4.04 2.10 -20.46
C MET A 104 5.41 1.87 -21.09
N ASP A 105 6.06 0.74 -20.82
CA ASP A 105 7.36 0.36 -21.38
C ASP A 105 7.36 0.26 -22.92
N LYS A 106 6.21 -0.02 -23.56
CA LYS A 106 6.08 -0.01 -25.03
C LYS A 106 6.34 1.37 -25.64
N TYR A 107 6.01 2.42 -24.90
CA TYR A 107 6.07 3.82 -25.35
C TYR A 107 7.19 4.62 -24.68
N ASP A 108 7.62 4.20 -23.49
CA ASP A 108 8.63 4.85 -22.65
C ASP A 108 9.52 3.79 -21.95
N PRO A 109 10.38 3.08 -22.70
CA PRO A 109 11.27 2.05 -22.13
C PRO A 109 12.34 2.61 -21.18
N ALA A 110 12.59 3.92 -21.23
CA ALA A 110 13.54 4.61 -20.35
C ALA A 110 12.93 5.02 -19.00
N LYS A 111 11.65 4.70 -18.78
CA LYS A 111 10.91 4.96 -17.54
C LYS A 111 10.89 6.43 -17.10
N LYS A 112 10.78 7.35 -18.06
CA LYS A 112 10.73 8.80 -17.80
C LYS A 112 9.37 9.24 -17.25
N THR A 113 8.28 8.65 -17.72
CA THR A 113 6.92 8.93 -17.25
C THR A 113 6.62 8.07 -16.03
N TRP A 114 6.28 8.69 -14.92
CA TRP A 114 6.01 7.98 -13.67
C TRP A 114 4.67 7.25 -13.75
N LEU A 115 4.59 6.08 -13.13
CA LEU A 115 3.30 5.56 -12.68
C LEU A 115 3.01 6.18 -11.31
N VAL A 116 1.82 6.76 -11.15
CA VAL A 116 1.41 7.50 -9.96
C VAL A 116 0.16 6.84 -9.39
N VAL A 117 0.27 6.09 -8.29
CA VAL A 117 -0.88 5.41 -7.67
C VAL A 117 -1.57 6.37 -6.69
N ASP A 118 -2.21 7.41 -7.21
CA ASP A 118 -2.74 8.54 -6.44
C ASP A 118 -4.11 8.33 -5.79
N GLU A 119 -4.75 7.18 -6.03
CA GLU A 119 -5.88 6.71 -5.24
C GLU A 119 -5.76 5.21 -4.96
N TRP A 120 -5.54 4.85 -3.70
CA TRP A 120 -5.56 3.46 -3.25
C TRP A 120 -6.02 3.34 -1.79
N GLY A 121 -6.24 2.10 -1.35
CA GLY A 121 -6.62 1.78 0.03
C GLY A 121 -7.98 1.09 0.12
N THR A 122 -8.43 0.86 1.35
CA THR A 122 -9.66 0.13 1.64
C THR A 122 -10.89 1.01 1.52
N TRP A 123 -11.95 0.47 0.91
CA TRP A 123 -13.26 1.12 0.83
C TRP A 123 -14.35 0.17 1.30
N TYR A 124 -14.95 0.50 2.44
CA TYR A 124 -16.00 -0.27 3.08
C TYR A 124 -17.37 0.41 2.97
N ASP A 125 -18.40 -0.27 3.47
CA ASP A 125 -19.69 0.37 3.72
C ASP A 125 -19.56 1.49 4.77
N PRO A 126 -20.35 2.57 4.64
CA PRO A 126 -20.26 3.70 5.56
C PRO A 126 -20.60 3.26 6.99
N ALA A 127 -19.95 3.90 7.97
CA ALA A 127 -20.20 3.65 9.38
C ALA A 127 -21.71 3.78 9.69
N PRO A 128 -22.29 2.87 10.50
CA PRO A 128 -23.73 2.90 10.80
C PRO A 128 -24.20 4.28 11.31
N GLY A 129 -25.26 4.80 10.69
CA GLY A 129 -25.81 6.12 11.03
C GLY A 129 -25.06 7.33 10.46
N SER A 130 -23.93 7.14 9.79
CA SER A 130 -23.24 8.21 9.07
C SER A 130 -23.89 8.51 7.71
N ASN A 131 -23.63 9.70 7.17
CA ASN A 131 -24.01 10.04 5.79
C ASN A 131 -23.13 9.24 4.80
N PRO A 132 -23.70 8.40 3.91
CA PRO A 132 -22.93 7.62 2.95
C PRO A 132 -22.00 8.46 2.07
N GLY A 133 -22.38 9.69 1.74
CA GLY A 133 -21.57 10.60 0.94
C GLY A 133 -20.32 11.15 1.66
N PHE A 134 -20.21 10.96 2.97
CA PHE A 134 -19.03 11.36 3.74
C PHE A 134 -17.96 10.27 3.80
N LEU A 135 -18.29 9.03 3.37
CA LEU A 135 -17.34 7.92 3.27
C LEU A 135 -16.58 7.64 4.58
N VAL A 136 -17.27 7.84 5.71
CA VAL A 136 -16.74 7.58 7.05
C VAL A 136 -16.71 6.07 7.28
N GLN A 137 -15.55 5.53 7.63
CA GLN A 137 -15.35 4.14 8.01
C GLN A 137 -14.34 4.04 9.15
N GLN A 138 -14.37 2.94 9.90
CA GLN A 138 -13.34 2.66 10.91
C GLN A 138 -12.05 2.11 10.23
N ASN A 139 -10.95 2.06 10.98
CA ASN A 139 -9.66 1.53 10.55
C ASN A 139 -9.12 0.53 11.59
N SER A 140 -8.82 -0.69 11.15
CA SER A 140 -8.45 -1.85 11.98
C SER A 140 -7.07 -2.40 11.62
N VAL A 141 -6.62 -3.45 12.33
CA VAL A 141 -5.39 -4.17 11.95
C VAL A 141 -5.45 -4.76 10.53
N ARG A 142 -6.65 -5.05 9.99
CA ARG A 142 -6.83 -5.41 8.57
C ARG A 142 -6.28 -4.32 7.65
N ASP A 143 -6.59 -3.06 7.95
CA ASP A 143 -6.15 -1.90 7.17
C ASP A 143 -4.64 -1.65 7.33
N ALA A 144 -4.07 -1.94 8.51
CA ALA A 144 -2.62 -1.92 8.70
C ALA A 144 -1.91 -2.94 7.79
N VAL A 145 -2.43 -4.17 7.71
CA VAL A 145 -1.87 -5.21 6.83
C VAL A 145 -1.99 -4.81 5.36
N VAL A 146 -3.14 -4.28 4.93
CA VAL A 146 -3.33 -3.72 3.56
C VAL A 146 -2.29 -2.64 3.24
N ALA A 147 -2.07 -1.70 4.16
CA ALA A 147 -1.08 -0.64 3.96
C ALA A 147 0.34 -1.21 3.83
N GLY A 148 0.72 -2.18 4.68
CA GLY A 148 2.02 -2.83 4.61
C GLY A 148 2.24 -3.59 3.30
N ILE A 149 1.23 -4.31 2.80
CA ILE A 149 1.30 -5.00 1.51
C ILE A 149 1.54 -4.02 0.37
N ASN A 150 0.73 -2.96 0.26
CA ASN A 150 0.86 -1.99 -0.83
C ASN A 150 2.20 -1.25 -0.79
N LEU A 151 2.67 -0.84 0.39
CA LEU A 151 3.97 -0.18 0.52
C LEU A 151 5.13 -1.10 0.09
N ASN A 152 5.05 -2.40 0.37
CA ASN A 152 6.00 -3.37 -0.16
C ASN A 152 5.90 -3.52 -1.68
N ILE A 153 4.69 -3.59 -2.25
CA ILE A 153 4.47 -3.65 -3.70
C ILE A 153 5.08 -2.41 -4.37
N PHE A 154 4.82 -1.21 -3.85
CA PHE A 154 5.36 0.03 -4.43
C PHE A 154 6.89 0.07 -4.34
N ALA A 155 7.49 -0.47 -3.28
CA ALA A 155 8.93 -0.63 -3.20
C ALA A 155 9.46 -1.58 -4.30
N HIS A 156 8.80 -2.72 -4.55
CA HIS A 156 9.21 -3.64 -5.62
C HIS A 156 9.14 -3.01 -7.02
N HIS A 157 8.21 -2.08 -7.23
CA HIS A 157 8.03 -1.37 -8.50
C HIS A 157 8.60 0.06 -8.46
N ALA A 158 9.54 0.35 -7.56
CA ALA A 158 10.08 1.70 -7.36
C ALA A 158 10.85 2.23 -8.58
N ASP A 159 11.15 1.41 -9.58
CA ASP A 159 11.73 1.83 -10.85
C ASP A 159 10.73 2.60 -11.73
N ARG A 160 9.42 2.31 -11.61
CA ARG A 160 8.34 2.96 -12.36
C ARG A 160 7.34 3.72 -11.48
N VAL A 161 6.94 3.15 -10.34
CA VAL A 161 6.05 3.80 -9.36
C VAL A 161 6.88 4.80 -8.55
N LYS A 162 6.58 6.10 -8.72
CA LYS A 162 7.34 7.19 -8.07
C LYS A 162 6.52 8.02 -7.10
N MET A 163 5.20 7.84 -7.13
CA MET A 163 4.26 8.53 -6.24
C MET A 163 3.09 7.59 -5.95
N ALA A 164 2.61 7.63 -4.72
CA ALA A 164 1.34 7.02 -4.34
C ALA A 164 0.64 7.89 -3.28
N ALA A 165 -0.68 7.92 -3.28
CA ALA A 165 -1.49 8.63 -2.30
C ALA A 165 -2.67 7.77 -1.85
N ILE A 166 -2.67 7.42 -0.57
CA ILE A 166 -3.75 6.64 0.03
C ILE A 166 -4.99 7.51 0.22
N ALA A 167 -6.16 6.94 -0.04
CA ALA A 167 -7.43 7.61 0.09
C ALA A 167 -8.06 7.32 1.46
N GLN A 168 -8.33 8.30 2.32
CA GLN A 168 -7.84 9.68 2.28
C GLN A 168 -7.13 10.02 3.59
N MET A 169 -6.82 11.29 3.84
CA MET A 169 -5.95 11.66 4.95
C MET A 169 -6.64 11.64 6.32
N VAL A 170 -7.86 12.19 6.43
CA VAL A 170 -8.57 12.37 7.70
C VAL A 170 -10.06 12.07 7.52
N ASN A 171 -10.66 11.28 8.42
CA ASN A 171 -12.09 10.92 8.50
C ASN A 171 -12.71 10.17 7.30
N VAL A 172 -12.02 10.09 6.17
CA VAL A 172 -12.54 9.59 4.90
C VAL A 172 -11.75 8.36 4.46
N LEU A 173 -12.46 7.28 4.13
CA LEU A 173 -11.88 6.01 3.64
C LEU A 173 -10.80 5.46 4.60
N GLN A 174 -9.64 5.02 4.09
CA GLN A 174 -8.56 4.45 4.89
C GLN A 174 -7.70 5.54 5.55
N ALA A 175 -8.33 6.31 6.43
CA ALA A 175 -7.77 7.51 7.03
C ALA A 175 -6.51 7.27 7.88
N MET A 176 -5.62 8.26 7.92
CA MET A 176 -4.53 8.33 8.89
C MET A 176 -5.06 8.70 10.28
N LEU A 177 -6.01 9.63 10.32
CA LEU A 177 -6.55 10.20 11.54
C LEU A 177 -8.07 10.17 11.51
N LEU A 178 -8.68 9.89 12.66
CA LEU A 178 -10.10 10.14 12.89
C LEU A 178 -10.27 11.26 13.92
N THR A 179 -11.20 12.17 13.67
CA THR A 179 -11.49 13.31 14.54
C THR A 179 -12.98 13.43 14.84
N ASP A 180 -13.30 13.87 16.06
CA ASP A 180 -14.65 14.21 16.50
C ASP A 180 -14.58 15.39 17.48
N GLY A 181 -15.00 16.57 17.02
CA GLY A 181 -14.76 17.84 17.72
C GLY A 181 -13.27 18.05 17.97
N ALA A 182 -12.88 18.20 19.24
CA ALA A 182 -11.50 18.38 19.66
C ALA A 182 -10.73 17.04 19.84
N ARG A 183 -11.39 15.89 19.70
CA ARG A 183 -10.76 14.57 19.86
C ARG A 183 -10.10 14.14 18.55
N MET A 184 -8.97 13.46 18.66
CA MET A 184 -8.25 12.88 17.53
C MET A 184 -7.66 11.53 17.93
N VAL A 185 -7.75 10.55 17.04
CA VAL A 185 -7.11 9.24 17.21
C VAL A 185 -6.30 8.87 15.96
N LYS A 186 -5.14 8.25 16.20
CA LYS A 186 -4.27 7.70 15.15
C LYS A 186 -4.75 6.32 14.77
N THR A 187 -4.94 6.06 13.50
CA THR A 187 -5.40 4.75 13.04
C THR A 187 -4.26 3.72 13.00
N PRO A 188 -4.56 2.41 12.96
CA PRO A 188 -3.58 1.39 12.62
C PRO A 188 -2.81 1.70 11.32
N THR A 189 -3.48 2.26 10.31
CA THR A 189 -2.85 2.70 9.06
C THR A 189 -1.81 3.80 9.29
N TYR A 190 -2.10 4.83 10.11
CA TYR A 190 -1.09 5.86 10.47
C TYR A 190 0.18 5.24 11.03
N TRP A 191 0.02 4.23 11.89
CA TRP A 191 1.16 3.58 12.52
C TRP A 191 2.00 2.76 11.54
N VAL A 192 1.40 2.22 10.47
CA VAL A 192 2.17 1.60 9.38
C VAL A 192 2.95 2.66 8.60
N PHE A 193 2.36 3.81 8.29
CA PHE A 193 3.12 4.92 7.68
C PHE A 193 4.26 5.43 8.59
N ASP A 194 4.08 5.41 9.92
CA ASP A 194 5.16 5.69 10.87
C ASP A 194 6.30 4.66 10.79
N LEU A 195 5.96 3.36 10.70
CA LEU A 195 6.93 2.28 10.56
C LEU A 195 7.73 2.34 9.25
N TYR A 196 7.09 2.75 8.15
CA TYR A 196 7.70 2.76 6.81
C TYR A 196 8.44 4.07 6.48
N LYS A 197 8.58 5.02 7.41
CA LYS A 197 9.41 6.23 7.19
C LYS A 197 10.82 5.93 6.63
N PRO A 198 11.54 4.87 7.04
CA PRO A 198 12.85 4.56 6.47
C PRO A 198 12.85 4.22 4.97
N TRP A 199 11.68 3.98 4.35
CA TRP A 199 11.56 3.74 2.90
C TRP A 199 11.55 5.03 2.09
N MET A 200 11.37 6.19 2.73
CA MET A 200 11.37 7.49 2.04
C MET A 200 12.76 7.78 1.46
N ASP A 201 12.81 8.00 0.14
CA ASP A 201 14.05 8.23 -0.64
C ASP A 201 15.11 7.13 -0.53
N ALA A 202 14.74 5.95 -0.04
CA ALA A 202 15.63 4.83 0.17
C ALA A 202 15.94 4.06 -1.12
N THR A 203 17.00 3.27 -1.10
CA THR A 203 17.34 2.34 -2.18
C THR A 203 16.74 0.96 -1.89
N VAL A 204 15.86 0.48 -2.76
CA VAL A 204 15.26 -0.85 -2.63
C VAL A 204 16.31 -1.94 -2.80
N LEU A 205 16.27 -2.93 -1.91
CA LEU A 205 17.14 -4.11 -1.95
C LEU A 205 16.30 -5.31 -2.39
N PRO A 206 16.82 -6.15 -3.32
CA PRO A 206 16.14 -7.39 -3.69
C PRO A 206 15.95 -8.29 -2.48
N ILE A 207 14.75 -8.82 -2.32
CA ILE A 207 14.41 -9.79 -1.28
C ILE A 207 13.55 -10.89 -1.90
N ASP A 208 13.88 -12.14 -1.59
CA ASP A 208 13.07 -13.32 -1.93
C ASP A 208 12.57 -13.94 -0.63
N VAL A 209 11.27 -14.22 -0.56
CA VAL A 209 10.63 -14.75 0.64
C VAL A 209 9.94 -16.06 0.31
N LYS A 210 10.49 -17.14 0.85
CA LYS A 210 9.77 -18.43 0.92
C LYS A 210 8.82 -18.37 2.11
N THR A 211 7.53 -18.50 1.84
CA THR A 211 6.49 -18.38 2.84
C THR A 211 5.45 -19.50 2.70
N PRO A 212 4.88 -20.01 3.80
CA PRO A 212 3.74 -20.91 3.72
C PRO A 212 2.53 -20.21 3.09
N TRP A 213 1.55 -21.01 2.69
CA TRP A 213 0.26 -20.52 2.23
C TRP A 213 -0.71 -20.35 3.39
N TYR A 214 -1.40 -19.21 3.42
CA TYR A 214 -2.62 -18.97 4.17
C TYR A 214 -3.81 -19.37 3.28
N HIS A 215 -4.68 -20.23 3.79
CA HIS A 215 -5.85 -20.73 3.08
C HIS A 215 -7.12 -20.35 3.82
N LYS A 216 -8.11 -19.86 3.08
CA LYS A 216 -9.46 -19.63 3.57
C LYS A 216 -10.44 -19.74 2.42
N ASP A 217 -11.34 -20.73 2.49
CA ASP A 217 -12.35 -21.00 1.46
C ASP A 217 -11.72 -21.05 0.05
N GLU A 218 -12.08 -20.15 -0.88
CA GLU A 218 -11.50 -20.07 -2.22
C GLU A 218 -10.10 -19.42 -2.28
N PHE A 219 -9.65 -18.77 -1.21
CA PHE A 219 -8.42 -17.98 -1.21
C PHE A 219 -7.20 -18.80 -0.76
N ALA A 220 -6.12 -18.70 -1.53
CA ALA A 220 -4.79 -19.21 -1.19
C ALA A 220 -3.78 -18.08 -1.39
N LEU A 221 -3.22 -17.55 -0.29
CA LEU A 221 -2.40 -16.35 -0.28
C LEU A 221 -1.02 -16.64 0.35
N PRO A 222 0.06 -15.98 -0.11
CA PRO A 222 1.33 -16.05 0.60
C PRO A 222 1.14 -15.49 2.02
N ALA A 223 1.55 -16.24 3.05
CA ALA A 223 1.34 -15.80 4.43
C ALA A 223 2.22 -14.59 4.79
N ILE A 224 3.37 -14.43 4.14
CA ILE A 224 4.30 -13.31 4.37
C ILE A 224 4.51 -12.54 3.08
N HIS A 225 4.34 -11.23 3.16
CA HIS A 225 4.80 -10.27 2.15
C HIS A 225 5.93 -9.43 2.74
N ALA A 226 6.93 -9.07 1.96
CA ALA A 226 8.08 -8.32 2.46
C ALA A 226 8.59 -7.29 1.46
N SER A 227 9.39 -6.35 1.96
CA SER A 227 10.31 -5.54 1.17
C SER A 227 11.52 -5.18 2.03
N ALA A 228 12.62 -4.77 1.39
CA ALA A 228 13.81 -4.32 2.09
C ALA A 228 14.38 -3.07 1.41
N VAL A 229 14.97 -2.18 2.20
CA VAL A 229 15.60 -0.96 1.71
C VAL A 229 16.91 -0.69 2.44
N ARG A 230 17.80 0.06 1.79
CA ARG A 230 18.87 0.80 2.44
C ARG A 230 18.47 2.28 2.46
N ASP A 231 18.32 2.86 3.64
CA ASP A 231 17.92 4.24 3.81
C ASP A 231 19.02 5.22 3.36
N THR A 232 18.72 6.52 3.43
CA THR A 232 19.65 7.59 3.05
C THR A 232 20.83 7.75 4.02
N ALA A 233 20.74 7.19 5.24
CA ALA A 233 21.83 7.11 6.21
C ALA A 233 22.71 5.86 6.02
N GLY A 234 22.31 4.93 5.15
CA GLY A 234 23.01 3.67 4.88
C GLY A 234 22.56 2.48 5.73
N GLN A 235 21.57 2.65 6.62
CA GLN A 235 21.00 1.57 7.41
C GLN A 235 20.08 0.68 6.56
N VAL A 236 20.10 -0.62 6.83
CA VAL A 236 19.22 -1.58 6.15
C VAL A 236 17.98 -1.86 7.00
N HIS A 237 16.82 -1.77 6.35
CA HIS A 237 15.52 -2.05 6.95
C HIS A 237 14.82 -3.18 6.20
N VAL A 238 14.10 -4.03 6.94
CA VAL A 238 13.31 -5.13 6.38
C VAL A 238 11.90 -5.04 6.94
N ALA A 239 10.90 -4.95 6.05
CA ALA A 239 9.50 -5.04 6.42
C ALA A 239 8.98 -6.46 6.18
N LEU A 240 8.30 -7.04 7.16
CA LEU A 240 7.65 -8.34 7.10
C LEU A 240 6.18 -8.17 7.48
N VAL A 241 5.28 -8.53 6.58
CA VAL A 241 3.83 -8.41 6.77
C VAL A 241 3.24 -9.81 6.79
N ASN A 242 2.60 -10.20 7.88
CA ASN A 242 1.91 -11.49 8.00
C ASN A 242 0.41 -11.32 7.74
N LEU A 243 -0.06 -11.94 6.65
CA LEU A 243 -1.42 -11.92 6.16
C LEU A 243 -2.30 -13.00 6.83
N ASP A 244 -1.70 -14.02 7.44
CA ASP A 244 -2.42 -15.08 8.15
C ASP A 244 -2.94 -14.51 9.48
N PRO A 245 -4.27 -14.47 9.71
CA PRO A 245 -4.84 -13.89 10.92
C PRO A 245 -4.74 -14.82 12.14
N ASN A 246 -4.33 -16.07 11.96
CA ASN A 246 -4.38 -17.09 13.00
C ASN A 246 -3.00 -17.61 13.43
N ARG A 247 -2.00 -17.56 12.53
CA ARG A 247 -0.71 -18.22 12.75
C ARG A 247 0.45 -17.23 12.71
N ALA A 248 1.30 -17.30 13.73
CA ALA A 248 2.64 -16.74 13.63
C ALA A 248 3.49 -17.54 12.64
N VAL A 249 4.31 -16.85 11.85
CA VAL A 249 5.12 -17.47 10.80
C VAL A 249 6.61 -17.28 11.09
N PRO A 250 7.39 -18.35 11.24
CA PRO A 250 8.84 -18.25 11.29
C PRO A 250 9.38 -17.90 9.90
N VAL A 251 10.24 -16.88 9.85
CA VAL A 251 10.88 -16.38 8.62
C VAL A 251 12.39 -16.41 8.81
N SER A 252 13.10 -16.76 7.74
CA SER A 252 14.55 -16.71 7.64
C SER A 252 14.94 -15.95 6.37
N VAL A 253 15.81 -14.96 6.51
CA VAL A 253 16.30 -14.10 5.42
C VAL A 253 17.83 -14.18 5.39
N ALA A 254 18.37 -14.68 4.29
CA ALA A 254 19.81 -14.70 4.06
C ALA A 254 20.33 -13.28 3.75
N LEU A 255 21.35 -12.82 4.45
CA LEU A 255 21.92 -11.48 4.33
C LEU A 255 23.08 -11.45 3.33
N THR A 256 22.83 -11.93 2.11
CA THR A 256 23.87 -12.03 1.07
C THR A 256 24.42 -10.64 0.72
N GLY A 257 25.74 -10.46 0.86
CA GLY A 257 26.39 -9.16 0.59
C GLY A 257 26.18 -8.09 1.68
N LEU A 258 25.59 -8.46 2.82
CA LEU A 258 25.39 -7.58 3.98
C LEU A 258 26.07 -8.19 5.22
N THR A 259 26.60 -7.33 6.08
CA THR A 259 27.05 -7.74 7.42
C THR A 259 26.18 -7.02 8.43
N ALA A 260 25.46 -7.79 9.24
CA ALA A 260 24.70 -7.29 10.37
C ALA A 260 25.11 -8.08 11.62
N THR A 261 25.26 -7.37 12.72
CA THR A 261 25.64 -7.88 14.05
C THR A 261 24.48 -7.78 15.04
N GLY A 262 23.46 -6.98 14.73
CA GLY A 262 22.27 -6.83 15.56
C GLY A 262 21.01 -6.53 14.75
N VAL A 263 19.88 -6.66 15.43
CA VAL A 263 18.57 -6.29 14.91
C VAL A 263 17.73 -5.70 16.03
N SER A 264 16.99 -4.64 15.72
CA SER A 264 15.82 -4.20 16.49
C SER A 264 14.59 -4.22 15.60
N GLY A 265 13.41 -4.15 16.19
CA GLY A 265 12.21 -3.98 15.40
C GLY A 265 11.05 -3.37 16.16
N ARG A 266 10.03 -3.01 15.41
CA ARG A 266 8.72 -2.60 15.90
C ARG A 266 7.65 -3.39 15.17
N VAL A 267 6.55 -3.67 15.86
CA VAL A 267 5.41 -4.41 15.31
C VAL A 267 4.10 -3.67 15.56
N VAL A 268 3.24 -3.61 14.55
CA VAL A 268 1.81 -3.30 14.65
C VAL A 268 1.03 -4.60 14.45
N THR A 269 0.17 -4.94 15.40
CA THR A 269 -0.69 -6.12 15.36
C THR A 269 -1.94 -5.91 16.24
N GLY A 270 -2.87 -6.85 16.24
CA GLY A 270 -4.12 -6.80 17.00
C GLY A 270 -4.39 -8.12 17.74
N THR A 271 -5.25 -8.07 18.76
CA THR A 271 -5.74 -9.29 19.46
C THR A 271 -6.89 -9.97 18.72
N THR A 272 -7.60 -9.22 17.87
CA THR A 272 -8.64 -9.68 16.95
C THR A 272 -8.40 -9.07 15.57
N MET A 273 -8.97 -9.68 14.52
CA MET A 273 -8.83 -9.19 13.14
C MET A 273 -9.36 -7.76 12.94
N ASP A 274 -10.34 -7.35 13.73
CA ASP A 274 -10.96 -6.03 13.70
C ASP A 274 -10.50 -5.10 14.85
N ALA A 275 -9.41 -5.45 15.54
CA ALA A 275 -8.80 -4.59 16.54
C ALA A 275 -8.49 -3.21 15.93
N HIS A 276 -8.96 -2.15 16.58
CA HIS A 276 -8.92 -0.77 16.07
C HIS A 276 -8.79 0.23 17.21
N ASN A 277 -8.43 1.46 16.87
CA ASN A 277 -8.41 2.56 17.82
C ASN A 277 -9.74 3.32 17.77
N SER A 278 -10.26 3.67 18.94
CA SER A 278 -11.45 4.53 19.12
C SER A 278 -11.08 5.77 19.92
N PHE A 279 -12.00 6.72 20.09
CA PHE A 279 -11.75 7.86 20.96
C PHE A 279 -11.66 7.44 22.44
N GLU A 280 -12.29 6.34 22.80
CA GLU A 280 -12.30 5.76 24.15
C GLU A 280 -11.08 4.87 24.40
N GLN A 281 -10.57 4.21 23.35
CA GLN A 281 -9.36 3.38 23.38
C GLN A 281 -8.42 3.78 22.24
N PRO A 282 -7.70 4.91 22.36
CA PRO A 282 -6.93 5.49 21.25
C PRO A 282 -5.64 4.74 20.90
N ASP A 283 -5.24 3.80 21.75
CA ASP A 283 -3.94 3.12 21.75
C ASP A 283 -4.05 1.59 21.74
N ALA A 284 -5.22 1.05 21.39
CA ALA A 284 -5.47 -0.41 21.34
C ALA A 284 -4.59 -1.12 20.30
N VAL A 285 -4.31 -0.45 19.18
CA VAL A 285 -3.40 -0.89 18.12
C VAL A 285 -2.38 0.23 17.86
N LYS A 286 -1.16 0.00 18.34
CA LYS A 286 -0.02 0.90 18.14
C LYS A 286 1.29 0.10 18.05
N PRO A 287 2.37 0.69 17.52
CA PRO A 287 3.65 0.00 17.44
C PRO A 287 4.19 -0.29 18.83
N VAL A 288 4.63 -1.53 19.03
CA VAL A 288 5.40 -1.94 20.21
C VAL A 288 6.76 -2.50 19.78
N ALA A 289 7.71 -2.61 20.71
CA ALA A 289 9.01 -3.23 20.41
C ALA A 289 8.82 -4.69 19.98
N PHE A 290 9.48 -5.07 18.89
CA PHE A 290 9.52 -6.44 18.41
C PHE A 290 10.86 -7.08 18.78
N THR A 291 10.81 -8.10 19.64
CA THR A 291 12.00 -8.76 20.21
C THR A 291 12.21 -10.18 19.70
N ALA A 292 11.29 -10.71 18.87
CA ALA A 292 11.38 -12.05 18.31
C ALA A 292 12.14 -12.06 16.97
N ALA A 293 13.25 -11.32 16.89
CA ALA A 293 14.19 -11.31 15.78
C ALA A 293 15.63 -11.45 16.27
N GLN A 294 16.47 -12.13 15.49
CA GLN A 294 17.90 -12.27 15.75
C GLN A 294 18.69 -12.35 14.45
N VAL A 295 19.96 -11.94 14.51
CA VAL A 295 20.92 -12.13 13.41
C VAL A 295 22.03 -13.05 13.89
N ALA A 296 22.28 -14.13 13.15
CA ALA A 296 23.36 -15.06 13.42
C ALA A 296 23.85 -15.70 12.11
N GLY A 297 25.17 -15.83 11.94
CA GLY A 297 25.75 -16.55 10.80
C GLY A 297 25.31 -16.02 9.43
N GLY A 298 25.14 -14.70 9.28
CA GLY A 298 24.69 -14.10 8.01
C GLY A 298 23.20 -14.32 7.71
N THR A 299 22.40 -14.73 8.69
CA THR A 299 20.96 -14.97 8.55
C THR A 299 20.18 -14.15 9.58
N LEU A 300 19.20 -13.40 9.11
CA LEU A 300 18.15 -12.81 9.94
C LEU A 300 17.04 -13.87 10.13
N SER A 301 16.67 -14.15 11.38
CA SER A 301 15.53 -15.01 11.71
C SER A 301 14.53 -14.25 12.55
N ALA A 302 13.24 -14.38 12.25
CA ALA A 302 12.16 -13.75 13.00
C ALA A 302 10.94 -14.66 13.10
N THR A 303 10.15 -14.53 14.18
CA THR A 303 8.81 -15.15 14.26
C THR A 303 7.77 -14.04 14.15
N VAL A 304 7.21 -13.87 12.95
CA VAL A 304 6.29 -12.78 12.62
C VAL A 304 4.91 -13.12 13.17
N PRO A 305 4.32 -12.33 14.09
CA PRO A 305 3.01 -12.62 14.68
C PRO A 305 1.90 -12.68 13.61
N ALA A 306 0.79 -13.35 13.91
CA ALA A 306 -0.41 -13.31 13.06
C ALA A 306 -0.87 -11.86 12.83
N MET A 307 -1.50 -11.57 11.68
CA MET A 307 -2.09 -10.26 11.35
C MET A 307 -1.21 -9.08 11.79
N SER A 308 0.01 -9.01 11.24
CA SER A 308 1.00 -8.06 11.74
C SER A 308 1.84 -7.42 10.65
N VAL A 309 2.35 -6.23 10.97
CA VAL A 309 3.34 -5.49 10.19
C VAL A 309 4.55 -5.28 11.09
N VAL A 310 5.66 -5.92 10.75
CA VAL A 310 6.94 -5.81 11.47
C VAL A 310 7.92 -5.03 10.59
N VAL A 311 8.60 -4.04 11.16
CA VAL A 311 9.77 -3.40 10.55
C VAL A 311 10.98 -3.67 11.43
N LEU A 312 12.06 -4.17 10.80
CA LEU A 312 13.31 -4.55 11.41
C LEU A 312 14.42 -3.62 10.93
N ASP A 313 15.23 -3.14 11.86
CA ASP A 313 16.40 -2.31 11.60
C ASP A 313 17.66 -3.15 11.86
N LEU A 314 18.45 -3.38 10.81
CA LEU A 314 19.71 -4.09 10.92
C LEU A 314 20.83 -3.13 11.37
N ARG A 315 21.75 -3.64 12.19
CA ARG A 315 22.93 -2.92 12.70
C ARG A 315 24.20 -3.67 12.39
#